data_AF-A0A2W5V9Y5-F1
#
_entry.id   AF-A0A2W5V9Y5-F1
#
_cell.length_a   1.000
_cell.length_b   1.000
_cell.length_c   1.000
_cell.angle_alpha   90.00
_cell.angle_beta   90.00
_cell.angle_gamma   90.00
#
_symmetry.space_group_name_H-M   'P 1'
#
loop_
_entity.id
_entity.type
_entity.pdbx_description
1 polymer ?
#
loop_
_entity_poly.entity_id
_entity_poly.type
_entity_poly.pdbx_seq_one_letter_code
_entity_poly.pdbx_strand_id
1 'polypeptide(L)'
;MGDNETWNGTQCCRNDVALCTTGTQWACNSPRERWMNNLCCIDDWALCVDGDSSACTGEKMEWTGKKCCAFRASVCLDGTAEHCNDELEAWTGSRCCFLGEVSCASGTVEACQDPGEHRTGSMCCLDDVKTCALGTGPACASLGGKWTGTFCCLSERRTCVDGTAATCRGTNQYWTGVQCCS
;
A
#
# COMPACT_ATOMS: atom_id res chain seq x y z
N MET A 1 33.11 1.79 10.69
CA MET A 1 31.79 1.66 11.34
C MET A 1 31.26 3.07 11.51
N GLY A 2 30.15 3.40 10.86
CA GLY A 2 29.55 4.73 10.94
C GLY A 2 28.68 4.86 12.19
N ASP A 3 28.37 6.09 12.58
CA ASP A 3 27.92 6.49 13.92
C ASP A 3 26.53 5.97 14.39
N ASN A 4 25.92 4.99 13.70
CA ASN A 4 24.59 4.46 14.04
C ASN A 4 24.47 2.93 13.95
N GLU A 5 25.57 2.20 13.73
CA GLU A 5 25.57 0.74 13.51
C GLU A 5 25.93 -0.02 14.79
N THR A 6 25.08 -0.98 15.19
CA THR A 6 25.37 -1.92 16.29
C THR A 6 25.48 -3.35 15.78
N TRP A 7 26.59 -4.02 16.08
CA TRP A 7 26.81 -5.42 15.70
C TRP A 7 26.44 -6.35 16.85
N ASN A 8 25.49 -7.27 16.65
CA ASN A 8 25.05 -8.21 17.70
C ASN A 8 25.79 -9.55 17.67
N GLY A 9 26.85 -9.68 16.88
CA GLY A 9 27.60 -10.94 16.70
C GLY A 9 27.12 -11.81 15.54
N THR A 10 25.91 -11.59 15.02
CA THR A 10 25.34 -12.32 13.88
C THR A 10 24.77 -11.41 12.80
N GLN A 11 24.36 -10.19 13.17
CA GLN A 11 23.73 -9.20 12.31
C GLN A 11 24.15 -7.78 12.74
N CYS A 12 24.14 -6.85 11.79
CA CYS A 12 24.26 -5.41 12.02
C CYS A 12 22.86 -4.80 12.17
N CYS A 13 22.60 -4.15 13.29
CA CYS A 13 21.35 -3.48 13.62
C CYS A 13 21.59 -1.96 13.58
N ARG A 14 20.88 -1.26 12.70
CA ARG A 14 20.84 0.21 12.62
C ARG A 14 19.39 0.65 12.86
N ASN A 15 19.19 1.77 13.57
CA ASN A 15 17.84 2.28 13.86
C ASN A 15 17.12 2.87 12.62
N ASP A 16 17.81 3.01 11.49
CA ASP A 16 17.33 3.56 10.22
C ASP A 16 17.34 2.54 9.07
N VAL A 17 17.72 1.28 9.33
CA VAL A 17 17.49 0.16 8.40
C VAL A 17 16.05 -0.26 8.55
N ALA A 18 15.20 0.11 7.59
CA ALA A 18 13.78 -0.18 7.65
C ALA A 18 13.46 -1.62 7.19
N LEU A 19 14.29 -2.21 6.33
CA LEU A 19 14.04 -3.55 5.78
C LEU A 19 15.33 -4.22 5.28
N CYS A 20 15.50 -5.51 5.61
CA CYS A 20 16.52 -6.38 5.01
C CYS A 20 15.84 -7.57 4.32
N THR A 21 16.26 -7.88 3.10
CA THR A 21 15.74 -9.02 2.33
C THR A 21 16.87 -9.83 1.71
N THR A 22 16.62 -11.09 1.38
CA THR A 22 17.60 -11.90 0.64
C THR A 22 17.85 -11.31 -0.75
N GLY A 23 19.11 -11.30 -1.18
CA GLY A 23 19.49 -10.73 -2.47
C GLY A 23 20.79 -11.31 -3.02
N THR A 24 21.50 -10.54 -3.83
CA THR A 24 22.88 -10.81 -4.28
C THR A 24 23.75 -9.58 -4.04
N GLN A 25 25.03 -9.80 -3.69
CA GLN A 25 25.97 -8.71 -3.43
C GLN A 25 26.14 -7.76 -4.62
N TRP A 26 26.11 -8.31 -5.84
CA TRP A 26 26.28 -7.52 -7.05
C TRP A 26 25.13 -6.54 -7.27
N ALA A 27 23.91 -6.95 -6.98
CA ALA A 27 22.73 -6.12 -7.16
C ALA A 27 22.52 -5.15 -5.98
N CYS A 28 22.97 -5.52 -4.78
CA CYS A 28 22.93 -4.70 -3.58
C CYS A 28 24.12 -3.74 -3.50
N ASN A 29 24.18 -2.75 -4.38
CA ASN A 29 25.33 -1.85 -4.52
C ASN A 29 24.97 -0.36 -4.57
N SER A 30 23.69 -0.03 -4.44
CA SER A 30 23.24 1.36 -4.48
C SER A 30 23.62 2.12 -3.20
N PRO A 31 23.73 3.45 -3.24
CA PRO A 31 24.15 4.26 -2.08
C PRO A 31 23.23 4.15 -0.86
N ARG A 32 22.00 3.66 -1.04
CA ARG A 32 21.00 3.41 0.01
C ARG A 32 20.95 1.94 0.43
N GLU A 33 21.87 1.13 -0.05
CA GLU A 33 21.88 -0.30 0.20
C GLU A 33 23.15 -0.73 0.91
N ARG A 34 23.03 -1.78 1.72
CA ARG A 34 24.16 -2.49 2.27
C ARG A 34 24.01 -3.98 2.18
N TRP A 35 25.04 -4.61 1.60
CA TRP A 35 25.18 -6.04 1.59
C TRP A 35 25.69 -6.58 2.93
N MET A 36 24.92 -7.49 3.53
CA MET A 36 25.22 -8.13 4.81
C MET A 36 25.07 -9.64 4.68
N ASN A 37 26.18 -10.31 4.38
CA ASN A 37 26.28 -11.76 4.17
C ASN A 37 25.42 -12.27 2.99
N ASN A 38 24.13 -12.46 3.21
CA ASN A 38 23.14 -12.94 2.23
C ASN A 38 21.90 -12.03 2.13
N LEU A 39 21.91 -10.92 2.87
CA LEU A 39 20.83 -9.94 2.91
C LEU A 39 21.29 -8.63 2.26
N CYS A 40 20.40 -8.03 1.48
CA CYS A 40 20.48 -6.64 1.10
C CYS A 40 19.58 -5.84 2.05
N CYS A 41 20.19 -4.93 2.80
CA CYS A 41 19.51 -4.04 3.71
C CYS A 41 19.37 -2.67 3.06
N ILE A 42 18.17 -2.11 3.11
CA ILE A 42 17.81 -0.88 2.42
C ILE A 42 17.56 0.21 3.47
N ASP A 43 18.21 1.35 3.26
CA ASP A 43 17.98 2.59 3.99
C ASP A 43 16.70 3.25 3.46
N ASP A 44 15.81 3.69 4.35
CA ASP A 44 14.43 4.16 4.09
C ASP A 44 13.37 3.05 4.00
N TRP A 45 12.12 3.39 4.28
CA TRP A 45 11.02 2.44 4.28
C TRP A 45 10.72 1.96 2.86
N ALA A 46 10.70 0.65 2.68
CA ALA A 46 10.45 0.00 1.40
C ALA A 46 9.59 -1.24 1.59
N LEU A 47 8.84 -1.62 0.56
CA LEU A 47 8.20 -2.93 0.46
C LEU A 47 8.87 -3.74 -0.64
N CYS A 48 9.43 -4.88 -0.25
CA CYS A 48 10.08 -5.80 -1.17
C CYS A 48 9.18 -6.97 -1.51
N VAL A 49 8.89 -7.14 -2.80
CA VAL A 49 8.08 -8.24 -3.34
C VAL A 49 8.88 -9.04 -4.36
N ASP A 50 8.44 -10.26 -4.65
CA ASP A 50 8.98 -10.99 -5.79
C ASP A 50 8.67 -10.20 -7.06
N GLY A 51 9.56 -10.20 -8.04
CA GLY A 51 9.42 -9.32 -9.19
C GLY A 51 10.38 -9.69 -10.31
N ASP A 52 10.40 -8.87 -11.33
CA ASP A 52 11.29 -9.05 -12.47
C ASP A 52 12.33 -7.93 -12.52
N SER A 53 13.60 -8.28 -12.69
CA SER A 53 14.71 -7.32 -12.74
C SER A 53 14.59 -6.29 -13.87
N SER A 54 13.92 -6.65 -14.97
CA SER A 54 13.71 -5.76 -16.12
C SER A 54 12.57 -4.76 -15.89
N ALA A 55 11.61 -5.11 -15.02
CA ALA A 55 10.52 -4.22 -14.61
C ALA A 55 10.88 -3.39 -13.36
N CYS A 56 11.73 -3.92 -12.49
CA CYS A 56 12.21 -3.25 -11.28
C CYS A 56 13.23 -2.16 -11.60
N THR A 57 12.75 -1.07 -12.21
CA THR A 57 13.59 0.00 -12.74
C THR A 57 12.98 1.35 -12.39
N GLY A 58 13.84 2.37 -12.21
CA GLY A 58 13.42 3.74 -11.92
C GLY A 58 13.83 4.21 -10.53
N GLU A 59 13.67 5.50 -10.27
CA GLU A 59 14.21 6.16 -9.06
C GLU A 59 13.52 5.75 -7.74
N LYS A 60 12.36 5.10 -7.86
CA LYS A 60 11.49 4.67 -6.76
C LYS A 60 11.61 3.18 -6.44
N MET A 61 12.45 2.45 -7.18
CA MET A 61 12.60 1.01 -7.02
C MET A 61 14.06 0.59 -7.05
N GLU A 62 14.35 -0.51 -6.36
CA GLU A 62 15.67 -1.09 -6.32
C GLU A 62 15.58 -2.62 -6.45
N TRP A 63 16.43 -3.18 -7.31
CA TRP A 63 16.50 -4.62 -7.51
C TRP A 63 17.60 -5.23 -6.65
N THR A 64 17.21 -6.06 -5.68
CA THR A 64 18.15 -6.68 -4.74
C THR A 64 18.87 -7.91 -5.30
N GLY A 65 18.63 -8.28 -6.56
CA GLY A 65 19.09 -9.54 -7.14
C GLY A 65 18.09 -10.69 -7.05
N LYS A 66 17.06 -10.54 -6.21
CA LYS A 66 15.99 -11.54 -6.02
C LYS A 66 14.60 -10.95 -5.88
N LYS A 67 14.50 -9.80 -5.21
CA LYS A 67 13.25 -9.06 -4.99
C LYS A 67 13.36 -7.65 -5.53
N CYS A 68 12.22 -7.12 -5.94
CA CYS A 68 12.08 -5.71 -6.26
C CYS A 68 11.53 -4.98 -5.05
N CYS A 69 12.20 -3.90 -4.65
CA CYS A 69 11.84 -3.11 -3.49
C CYS A 69 11.37 -1.74 -3.94
N ALA A 70 10.10 -1.42 -3.67
CA ALA A 70 9.54 -0.10 -3.92
C ALA A 70 9.72 0.78 -2.68
N PHE A 71 10.49 1.86 -2.82
CA PHE A 71 10.69 2.86 -1.77
C PHE A 71 9.41 3.61 -1.54
N ARG A 72 9.11 3.86 -0.28
CA ARG A 72 7.93 4.62 0.09
C ARG A 72 6.60 4.01 -0.35
N ALA A 73 6.59 2.70 -0.55
CA ALA A 73 5.37 1.96 -0.83
C ALA A 73 4.62 1.60 0.47
N SER A 74 3.35 1.96 0.58
CA SER A 74 2.51 1.58 1.73
C SER A 74 1.90 0.19 1.57
N VAL A 75 1.62 -0.21 0.33
CA VAL A 75 1.07 -1.51 -0.01
C VAL A 75 1.48 -1.93 -1.42
N CYS A 76 1.64 -3.23 -1.64
CA CYS A 76 1.86 -3.82 -2.97
C CYS A 76 0.79 -4.89 -3.25
N LEU A 77 0.02 -4.70 -4.31
CA LEU A 77 -1.10 -5.55 -4.67
C LEU A 77 -0.89 -6.23 -6.02
N ASP A 78 -1.56 -7.36 -6.21
CA ASP A 78 -1.58 -8.05 -7.50
C ASP A 78 -2.32 -7.19 -8.53
N GLY A 79 -1.73 -7.06 -9.72
CA GLY A 79 -2.25 -6.20 -10.78
C GLY A 79 -1.57 -6.46 -12.12
N THR A 80 -1.68 -5.52 -13.04
CA THR A 80 -0.98 -5.54 -14.32
C THR A 80 -0.23 -4.23 -14.51
N ALA A 81 0.86 -4.26 -15.28
CA ALA A 81 1.66 -3.06 -15.59
C ALA A 81 0.80 -1.95 -16.23
N GLU A 82 -0.22 -2.32 -17.02
CA GLU A 82 -1.13 -1.39 -17.69
C GLU A 82 -2.00 -0.60 -16.71
N HIS A 83 -2.25 -1.11 -15.50
CA HIS A 83 -2.98 -0.44 -14.44
C HIS A 83 -2.05 -0.03 -13.28
N CYS A 84 -0.75 0.04 -13.55
CA CYS A 84 0.28 0.41 -12.59
C CYS A 84 1.27 1.37 -13.25
N ASN A 85 0.78 2.53 -13.66
CA ASN A 85 1.52 3.48 -14.49
C ASN A 85 1.38 4.95 -14.06
N ASP A 86 0.73 5.22 -12.92
CA ASP A 86 0.65 6.58 -12.38
C ASP A 86 1.93 7.00 -11.64
N GLU A 87 2.07 8.31 -11.40
CA GLU A 87 3.25 8.87 -10.74
C GLU A 87 3.48 8.33 -9.33
N LEU A 88 2.42 7.92 -8.62
CA LEU A 88 2.50 7.35 -7.28
C LEU A 88 2.46 5.82 -7.28
N GLU A 89 2.73 5.19 -8.42
CA GLU A 89 2.73 3.74 -8.59
C GLU A 89 4.10 3.23 -9.02
N ALA A 90 4.40 2.00 -8.64
CA ALA A 90 5.65 1.33 -8.96
C ALA A 90 5.38 -0.13 -9.32
N TRP A 91 5.50 -0.45 -10.62
CA TRP A 91 5.35 -1.82 -11.11
C TRP A 91 6.63 -2.63 -10.90
N THR A 92 6.52 -3.69 -10.09
CA THR A 92 7.68 -4.52 -9.70
C THR A 92 7.99 -5.67 -10.66
N GLY A 93 7.19 -5.83 -11.72
CA GLY A 93 7.20 -7.01 -12.59
C GLY A 93 6.15 -8.06 -12.21
N SER A 94 5.62 -8.01 -10.99
CA SER A 94 4.59 -8.95 -10.51
C SER A 94 3.43 -8.26 -9.80
N ARG A 95 3.72 -7.19 -9.04
CA ARG A 95 2.78 -6.45 -8.21
C ARG A 95 2.92 -4.95 -8.43
N CYS A 96 1.82 -4.24 -8.26
CA CYS A 96 1.80 -2.79 -8.25
C CYS A 96 1.94 -2.28 -6.81
N CYS A 97 2.94 -1.44 -6.57
CA CYS A 97 3.19 -0.84 -5.27
C CYS A 97 2.75 0.63 -5.27
N PHE A 98 1.95 1.02 -4.28
CA PHE A 98 1.43 2.39 -4.14
C PHE A 98 2.30 3.20 -3.19
N LEU A 99 2.72 4.37 -3.67
CA LEU A 99 3.62 5.26 -2.96
C LEU A 99 2.83 6.26 -2.12
N GLY A 100 3.18 6.37 -0.83
CA GLY A 100 2.39 7.17 0.12
C GLY A 100 1.19 6.40 0.69
N GLU A 101 0.36 7.08 1.50
CA GLU A 101 -0.77 6.44 2.17
C GLU A 101 -1.96 6.25 1.21
N VAL A 102 -2.31 5.00 0.94
CA VAL A 102 -3.55 4.64 0.23
C VAL A 102 -4.39 3.68 1.06
N SER A 103 -5.71 3.72 0.86
CA SER A 103 -6.63 2.70 1.39
C SER A 103 -7.21 1.88 0.26
N CYS A 104 -6.98 0.57 0.28
CA CYS A 104 -7.47 -0.33 -0.76
C CYS A 104 -8.65 -1.16 -0.26
N ALA A 105 -9.73 -1.17 -1.03
CA ALA A 105 -10.89 -2.02 -0.82
C ALA A 105 -11.28 -2.72 -2.11
N SER A 106 -11.91 -3.90 -2.03
CA SER A 106 -12.41 -4.55 -3.23
C SER A 106 -13.50 -3.71 -3.88
N GLY A 107 -13.55 -3.71 -5.21
CA GLY A 107 -14.54 -2.93 -5.94
C GLY A 107 -14.80 -3.43 -7.36
N THR A 108 -15.81 -2.85 -8.00
CA THR A 108 -16.10 -3.08 -9.41
C THR A 108 -15.31 -2.13 -10.29
N VAL A 109 -15.16 -2.50 -11.57
CA VAL A 109 -14.38 -1.72 -12.53
C VAL A 109 -14.96 -0.32 -12.71
N GLU A 110 -16.28 -0.21 -12.73
CA GLU A 110 -17.02 1.04 -13.00
C GLU A 110 -16.99 2.00 -11.81
N ALA A 111 -16.71 1.49 -10.61
CA ALA A 111 -16.72 2.27 -9.39
C ALA A 111 -15.35 2.86 -9.02
N CYS A 112 -14.29 2.43 -9.72
CA CYS A 112 -12.89 2.79 -9.47
C CYS A 112 -12.25 3.35 -10.76
N GLN A 113 -12.72 4.53 -11.18
CA GLN A 113 -12.32 5.17 -12.44
C GLN A 113 -12.16 6.69 -12.31
N ASP A 114 -12.45 7.26 -11.14
CA ASP A 114 -12.32 8.69 -10.93
C ASP A 114 -10.85 9.07 -10.68
N PRO A 115 -10.47 10.34 -10.86
CA PRO A 115 -9.12 10.80 -10.48
C PRO A 115 -8.82 10.55 -8.99
N GLY A 116 -7.62 10.07 -8.68
CA GLY A 116 -7.21 9.66 -7.32
C GLY A 116 -7.65 8.24 -6.93
N GLU A 117 -8.13 7.47 -7.91
CA GLU A 117 -8.52 6.08 -7.74
C GLU A 117 -7.65 5.18 -8.59
N HIS A 118 -7.01 4.24 -7.92
CA HIS A 118 -6.05 3.36 -8.52
C HIS A 118 -6.57 1.94 -8.52
N ARG A 119 -6.86 1.43 -9.71
CA ARG A 119 -7.36 0.07 -9.87
C ARG A 119 -6.22 -0.91 -10.01
N THR A 120 -6.22 -1.96 -9.19
CA THR A 120 -5.25 -3.04 -9.30
C THR A 120 -5.94 -4.39 -9.10
N GLY A 121 -6.10 -5.13 -10.20
CA GLY A 121 -6.90 -6.36 -10.22
C GLY A 121 -8.36 -6.11 -9.82
N SER A 122 -8.77 -6.65 -8.67
CA SER A 122 -10.10 -6.49 -8.06
C SER A 122 -10.15 -5.44 -6.95
N MET A 123 -9.03 -4.76 -6.68
CA MET A 123 -8.92 -3.75 -5.63
C MET A 123 -8.98 -2.35 -6.24
N CYS A 124 -9.63 -1.45 -5.49
CA CYS A 124 -9.61 -0.03 -5.70
C CYS A 124 -8.85 0.61 -4.54
N CYS A 125 -7.70 1.22 -4.84
CA CYS A 125 -6.90 1.96 -3.89
C CYS A 125 -7.21 3.44 -4.05
N LEU A 126 -7.61 4.08 -2.95
CA LEU A 126 -8.07 5.45 -2.94
C LEU A 126 -7.09 6.31 -2.17
N ASP A 127 -6.74 7.44 -2.77
CA ASP A 127 -6.01 8.50 -2.10
C ASP A 127 -6.86 9.11 -0.97
N ASP A 128 -6.22 9.50 0.12
CA ASP A 128 -6.83 10.22 1.25
C ASP A 128 -8.06 9.57 1.92
N VAL A 129 -8.37 8.32 1.57
CA VAL A 129 -9.38 7.51 2.27
C VAL A 129 -8.76 6.86 3.49
N LYS A 130 -9.54 6.81 4.58
CA LYS A 130 -9.07 6.31 5.87
C LYS A 130 -9.86 5.10 6.38
N THR A 131 -11.08 4.86 5.88
CA THR A 131 -11.91 3.73 6.32
C THR A 131 -12.84 3.30 5.20
N CYS A 132 -12.85 2.00 4.87
CA CYS A 132 -13.83 1.41 3.95
C CYS A 132 -14.66 0.37 4.71
N ALA A 133 -15.98 0.52 4.67
CA ALA A 133 -16.93 -0.34 5.36
C ALA A 133 -17.97 -0.90 4.40
N LEU A 134 -18.55 -2.06 4.71
CA LEU A 134 -19.64 -2.59 3.90
C LEU A 134 -20.80 -1.61 3.90
N GLY A 135 -21.48 -1.47 2.77
CA GLY A 135 -22.55 -0.49 2.64
C GLY A 135 -23.37 -0.67 1.38
N THR A 136 -24.13 0.37 1.05
CA THR A 136 -24.85 0.49 -0.21
C THR A 136 -24.48 1.82 -0.87
N GLY A 137 -24.48 1.85 -2.21
CA GLY A 137 -24.17 3.05 -2.99
C GLY A 137 -24.96 4.30 -2.56
N PRO A 138 -26.31 4.24 -2.44
CA PRO A 138 -27.11 5.39 -2.05
C PRO A 138 -26.77 5.93 -0.66
N ALA A 139 -26.58 5.05 0.32
CA ALA A 139 -26.19 5.47 1.66
C ALA A 139 -24.79 6.08 1.65
N CYS A 140 -23.84 5.46 0.93
CA CYS A 140 -22.49 6.00 0.81
C CYS A 140 -22.45 7.40 0.20
N ALA A 141 -23.18 7.62 -0.89
CA ALA A 141 -23.28 8.92 -1.54
C ALA A 141 -23.85 9.99 -0.60
N SER A 142 -24.83 9.63 0.24
CA SER A 142 -25.40 10.58 1.23
C SER A 142 -24.40 11.01 2.31
N LEU A 143 -23.36 10.21 2.54
CA LEU A 143 -22.27 10.49 3.47
C LEU A 143 -21.14 11.29 2.84
N GLY A 144 -21.18 11.53 1.53
CA GLY A 144 -20.02 12.04 0.78
C GLY A 144 -18.86 11.03 0.71
N GLY A 145 -19.14 9.75 0.99
CA GLY A 145 -18.15 8.68 0.85
C GLY A 145 -18.00 8.22 -0.60
N LYS A 146 -16.86 7.62 -0.91
CA LYS A 146 -16.64 6.97 -2.19
C LYS A 146 -17.18 5.55 -2.18
N TRP A 147 -18.05 5.23 -3.13
CA TRP A 147 -18.59 3.89 -3.31
C TRP A 147 -17.70 3.08 -4.26
N THR A 148 -17.22 1.91 -3.81
CA THR A 148 -16.38 1.01 -4.64
C THR A 148 -17.17 -0.05 -5.39
N GLY A 149 -18.50 -0.08 -5.27
CA GLY A 149 -19.32 -1.19 -5.74
C GLY A 149 -19.61 -2.23 -4.65
N THR A 150 -18.81 -2.27 -3.57
CA THR A 150 -19.03 -3.16 -2.40
C THR A 150 -18.85 -2.42 -1.08
N PHE A 151 -17.87 -1.52 -1.01
CA PHE A 151 -17.54 -0.78 0.20
C PHE A 151 -17.86 0.70 0.03
N CYS A 152 -18.27 1.33 1.14
CA CYS A 152 -18.30 2.77 1.29
C CYS A 152 -17.02 3.22 1.99
N CYS A 153 -16.22 4.01 1.28
CA CYS A 153 -14.94 4.53 1.71
C CYS A 153 -15.07 5.99 2.17
N LEU A 154 -14.77 6.25 3.44
CA LEU A 154 -14.88 7.53 4.10
C LEU A 154 -13.50 8.18 4.24
N SER A 155 -13.44 9.50 4.06
CA SER A 155 -12.21 10.30 4.17
C SER A 155 -11.67 10.38 5.61
N GLU A 156 -12.49 10.06 6.60
CA GLU A 156 -12.10 10.07 8.01
C GLU A 156 -11.91 8.66 8.57
N ARG A 157 -11.01 8.52 9.55
CA ARG A 157 -10.87 7.26 10.30
C ARG A 157 -12.12 7.05 11.15
N ARG A 158 -12.79 5.93 10.93
CA ARG A 158 -14.01 5.53 11.64
C ARG A 158 -13.90 4.09 12.10
N THR A 159 -14.58 3.76 13.19
CA THR A 159 -14.79 2.37 13.60
C THR A 159 -16.18 1.96 13.13
N CYS A 160 -16.25 0.93 12.30
CA CYS A 160 -17.52 0.45 11.74
C CYS A 160 -17.87 -0.91 12.33
N VAL A 161 -19.11 -1.04 12.79
CA VAL A 161 -19.65 -2.26 13.39
C VAL A 161 -20.98 -2.63 12.73
N ASP A 162 -21.29 -3.92 12.74
CA ASP A 162 -22.60 -4.39 12.28
C ASP A 162 -23.70 -3.82 13.19
N GLY A 163 -24.83 -3.45 12.58
CA GLY A 163 -25.92 -2.81 13.30
C GLY A 163 -27.15 -2.61 12.43
N THR A 164 -28.00 -1.67 12.82
CA THR A 164 -29.18 -1.28 12.04
C THR A 164 -29.27 0.23 11.93
N ALA A 165 -29.99 0.73 10.92
CA ALA A 165 -30.31 2.16 10.79
C ALA A 165 -31.06 2.74 12.00
N ALA A 166 -31.74 1.90 12.79
CA ALA A 166 -32.43 2.32 14.01
C ALA A 166 -31.44 2.58 15.16
N THR A 167 -30.39 1.77 15.25
CA THR A 167 -29.36 1.87 16.30
C THR A 167 -28.22 2.80 15.94
N CYS A 168 -28.11 3.20 14.66
CA CYS A 168 -27.09 4.11 14.14
C CYS A 168 -27.62 5.54 13.97
N ARG A 169 -27.85 6.24 15.09
CA ARG A 169 -28.49 7.58 15.10
C ARG A 169 -27.84 8.57 16.08
N GLY A 170 -26.72 8.20 16.69
CA GLY A 170 -25.96 9.05 17.58
C GLY A 170 -25.26 10.19 16.84
N THR A 171 -24.82 11.20 17.58
CA THR A 171 -23.95 12.26 17.07
C THR A 171 -22.68 11.64 16.50
N ASN A 172 -22.30 12.03 15.28
CA ASN A 172 -21.16 11.48 14.53
C ASN A 172 -21.27 9.98 14.18
N GLN A 173 -22.48 9.41 14.17
CA GLN A 173 -22.72 8.07 13.63
C GLN A 173 -23.22 8.14 12.19
N TYR A 174 -22.69 7.25 11.35
CA TYR A 174 -22.97 7.19 9.93
C TYR A 174 -23.40 5.79 9.55
N TRP A 175 -24.63 5.68 9.07
CA TRP A 175 -25.17 4.42 8.58
C TRP A 175 -24.80 4.24 7.11
N THR A 176 -23.99 3.24 6.80
CA THR A 176 -23.53 2.95 5.43
C THR A 176 -24.55 2.17 4.60
N GLY A 177 -25.71 1.83 5.17
CA GLY A 177 -26.65 0.88 4.58
C GLY A 177 -26.49 -0.55 5.12
N VAL A 178 -25.33 -0.88 5.70
CA VAL A 178 -25.02 -2.21 6.26
C VAL A 178 -24.37 -2.13 7.63
N GLN A 179 -23.45 -1.18 7.84
CA GLN A 179 -22.71 -0.99 9.08
C GLN A 179 -22.92 0.41 9.64
N CYS A 180 -22.75 0.54 10.95
CA CYS A 180 -22.72 1.81 11.63
C CYS A 180 -21.28 2.21 11.92
N CYS A 181 -20.87 3.37 11.41
CA CYS A 181 -19.53 3.92 11.59
C CYS A 181 -19.55 5.10 12.56
N SER A 182 -18.63 5.12 13.52
CA SER A 182 -18.42 6.22 14.49
C SER A 182 -16.97 6.64 14.57
#